data_AF-A0A0R0CEP1-F1
#
_entry.id   AF-A0A0R0CEP1-F1
#
_cell.length_a   1.000
_cell.length_b   1.000
_cell.length_c   1.000
_cell.angle_alpha   90.00
_cell.angle_beta   90.00
_cell.angle_gamma   90.00
#
_symmetry.space_group_name_H-M   'P 1'
#
loop_
_entity.id
_entity.type
_entity.pdbx_description
1 polymer ?
#
loop_
_entity_poly.entity_id
_entity_poly.type
_entity_poly.pdbx_seq_one_letter_code
_entity_poly.pdbx_strand_id
1 'polypeptide(L)'
;MSDALEIATLPARYHWPVSAEELPYPIGFPPTPDPPWREDCARIVGFNTLGEGWHLFEDAFFRSLEEGVATNVSPWLWVLDGKHAGRITAALRAEPMGAAAAAMNEYRRRAFGWGWDMTSAAMGEIRGAIVDYLKLTQPSEIVVIRLYEWGKY
;
A
#
# COMPACT_ATOMS: atom_id res chain seq x y z
N MET A 1 -9.57 -2.17 -18.09
CA MET A 1 -8.91 -3.15 -17.21
C MET A 1 -8.20 -2.35 -16.14
N SER A 2 -8.27 -2.76 -14.89
CA SER A 2 -7.89 -1.96 -13.72
C SER A 2 -6.65 -2.52 -13.03
N ASP A 3 -5.87 -1.64 -12.44
CA ASP A 3 -4.82 -2.02 -11.50
C ASP A 3 -5.43 -2.78 -10.32
N ALA A 4 -4.62 -3.53 -9.59
CA ALA A 4 -5.03 -4.24 -8.40
C ALA A 4 -4.05 -4.02 -7.26
N LEU A 5 -4.58 -3.88 -6.05
CA LEU A 5 -3.80 -3.88 -4.83
C LEU A 5 -3.98 -5.20 -4.10
N GLU A 6 -2.88 -5.77 -3.64
CA GLU A 6 -2.89 -6.92 -2.74
C GLU A 6 -2.30 -6.54 -1.39
N ILE A 7 -2.91 -7.03 -0.34
CA ILE A 7 -2.42 -6.93 1.03
C ILE A 7 -2.24 -8.35 1.54
N ALA A 8 -1.03 -8.68 1.98
CA ALA A 8 -0.70 -10.02 2.45
C ALA A 8 0.10 -9.99 3.75
N THR A 9 0.03 -11.09 4.50
CA THR A 9 0.86 -11.30 5.69
C THR A 9 2.00 -12.23 5.31
N LEU A 10 3.24 -11.78 5.51
CA LEU A 10 4.43 -12.57 5.22
C LEU A 10 4.52 -13.80 6.13
N PRO A 11 5.16 -14.89 5.65
CA PRO A 11 5.43 -16.06 6.47
C PRO A 11 6.32 -15.73 7.67
N ALA A 12 6.20 -16.51 8.75
CA ALA A 12 6.92 -16.30 10.01
C ALA A 12 8.46 -16.39 9.90
N ARG A 13 9.01 -16.83 8.76
CA ARG A 13 10.45 -16.86 8.48
C ARG A 13 11.05 -15.47 8.25
N TYR A 14 10.22 -14.47 7.95
CA TYR A 14 10.66 -13.09 7.77
C TYR A 14 10.70 -12.37 9.11
N HIS A 15 11.72 -11.52 9.29
CA HIS A 15 11.92 -10.74 10.49
C HIS A 15 11.92 -9.26 10.15
N TRP A 16 11.37 -8.44 11.05
CA TRP A 16 11.40 -6.99 10.90
C TRP A 16 12.75 -6.42 11.36
N PRO A 17 13.33 -5.43 10.67
CA PRO A 17 12.89 -4.86 9.39
C PRO A 17 13.24 -5.76 8.21
N VAL A 18 12.40 -5.74 7.17
CA VAL A 18 12.64 -6.53 5.95
C VAL A 18 13.36 -5.70 4.89
N SER A 19 14.36 -6.28 4.25
CA SER A 19 15.14 -5.66 3.18
C SER A 19 14.64 -6.04 1.77
N ALA A 20 15.08 -5.28 0.76
CA ALA A 20 14.84 -5.62 -0.64
C ALA A 20 15.53 -6.92 -1.09
N GLU A 21 16.60 -7.33 -0.38
CA GLU A 21 17.27 -8.60 -0.63
C GLU A 21 16.41 -9.79 -0.15
N GLU A 22 15.69 -9.63 0.96
CA GLU A 22 14.79 -10.65 1.51
C GLU A 22 13.45 -10.72 0.77
N LEU A 23 12.99 -9.59 0.22
CA LEU A 23 11.78 -9.48 -0.60
C LEU A 23 12.13 -9.00 -2.01
N PRO A 24 12.80 -9.84 -2.83
CA PRO A 24 13.17 -9.44 -4.17
C PRO A 24 11.91 -9.07 -4.96
N TYR A 25 11.86 -7.81 -5.41
CA TYR A 25 10.77 -7.29 -6.19
C TYR A 25 11.32 -6.45 -7.35
N PRO A 26 11.10 -6.85 -8.62
CA PRO A 26 11.70 -6.19 -9.77
C PRO A 26 11.32 -4.70 -9.84
N ILE A 27 12.33 -3.83 -9.85
CA ILE A 27 12.15 -2.36 -9.85
C ILE A 27 11.72 -1.84 -11.24
N GLY A 28 12.01 -2.59 -12.31
CA GLY A 28 12.04 -2.08 -13.69
C GLY A 28 10.82 -2.33 -14.58
N PHE A 29 9.74 -2.97 -14.11
CA PHE A 29 8.59 -3.30 -14.96
C PHE A 29 7.29 -3.37 -14.13
N PRO A 30 6.14 -2.91 -14.66
CA PRO A 30 4.86 -3.12 -13.99
C PRO A 30 4.65 -4.62 -13.74
N PRO A 31 4.31 -5.03 -12.52
CA PRO A 31 4.72 -6.34 -12.03
C PRO A 31 3.80 -7.45 -12.56
N THR A 32 4.34 -8.27 -13.45
CA THR A 32 3.60 -9.37 -14.08
C THR A 32 3.87 -10.75 -13.45
N PRO A 33 5.06 -11.10 -12.92
CA PRO A 33 5.20 -12.34 -12.15
C PRO A 33 4.90 -12.15 -10.67
N ASP A 34 4.32 -13.18 -10.05
CA ASP A 34 4.22 -13.25 -8.61
C ASP A 34 5.60 -13.43 -7.97
N PRO A 35 5.92 -12.72 -6.87
CA PRO A 35 7.18 -12.86 -6.19
C PRO A 35 7.20 -14.18 -5.43
N PRO A 36 8.38 -14.77 -5.24
CA PRO A 36 8.51 -16.10 -4.63
C PRO A 36 7.91 -16.22 -3.23
N TRP A 37 7.84 -15.13 -2.49
CA TRP A 37 7.31 -15.11 -1.12
C TRP A 37 5.78 -15.17 -1.04
N ARG A 38 5.07 -14.96 -2.15
CA ARG A 38 3.60 -14.86 -2.18
C ARG A 38 2.91 -16.18 -1.86
N GLU A 39 3.44 -17.30 -2.36
CA GLU A 39 2.83 -18.63 -2.21
C GLU A 39 2.75 -19.07 -0.74
N ASP A 40 3.65 -18.56 0.09
CA ASP A 40 3.75 -18.92 1.51
C ASP A 40 3.00 -17.95 2.44
N CYS A 41 2.34 -16.92 1.90
CA CYS A 41 1.64 -15.92 2.71
C CYS A 41 0.44 -16.54 3.45
N ALA A 42 0.34 -16.27 4.76
CA ALA A 42 -0.70 -16.86 5.61
C ALA A 42 -2.10 -16.29 5.34
N ARG A 43 -2.16 -15.05 4.86
CA ARG A 43 -3.38 -14.33 4.51
C ARG A 43 -3.09 -13.40 3.35
N ILE A 44 -4.01 -13.33 2.41
CA ILE A 44 -3.93 -12.50 1.20
C ILE A 44 -5.33 -11.95 0.91
N VAL A 45 -5.44 -10.66 0.63
CA VAL A 45 -6.63 -10.05 0.04
C VAL A 45 -6.22 -9.20 -1.16
N GLY A 46 -6.98 -9.28 -2.24
CA GLY A 46 -6.75 -8.49 -3.45
C GLY A 46 -8.02 -7.73 -3.85
N PHE A 47 -7.86 -6.53 -4.36
CA PHE A 47 -8.97 -5.73 -4.88
C PHE A 47 -8.50 -4.84 -6.02
N ASN A 48 -9.42 -4.51 -6.93
CA ASN A 48 -9.12 -3.60 -8.04
C ASN A 48 -8.98 -2.17 -7.52
N THR A 49 -7.98 -1.45 -8.00
CA THR A 49 -7.81 -0.02 -7.80
C THR A 49 -8.08 0.71 -9.11
N LEU A 50 -8.87 1.78 -9.04
CA LEU A 50 -9.19 2.61 -10.21
C LEU A 50 -8.37 3.90 -10.21
N GLY A 51 -7.77 4.20 -11.37
CA GLY A 51 -6.99 5.42 -11.58
C GLY A 51 -5.73 5.51 -10.72
N GLU A 52 -5.22 6.74 -10.55
CA GLU A 52 -3.95 7.05 -9.87
C GLU A 52 -4.05 6.99 -8.32
N GLY A 53 -5.12 6.38 -7.77
CA GLY A 53 -5.43 6.42 -6.35
C GLY A 53 -4.34 5.81 -5.46
N TRP A 54 -3.65 4.76 -5.93
CA TRP A 54 -2.55 4.14 -5.20
C TRP A 54 -1.37 5.08 -5.00
N HIS A 55 -0.85 5.65 -6.09
CA HIS A 55 0.33 6.53 -6.04
C HIS A 55 0.09 7.73 -5.12
N LEU A 56 -1.12 8.28 -5.16
CA LEU A 56 -1.49 9.39 -4.27
C LEU A 56 -1.66 8.95 -2.82
N PHE A 57 -2.19 7.76 -2.58
CA PHE A 57 -2.30 7.19 -1.25
C PHE A 57 -0.90 6.96 -0.64
N GLU A 58 0.02 6.40 -1.42
CA GLU A 58 1.41 6.22 -1.01
C GLU A 58 2.06 7.54 -0.60
N ASP A 59 1.98 8.56 -1.47
CA ASP A 59 2.60 9.86 -1.22
C ASP A 59 1.97 10.59 -0.04
N ALA A 60 0.64 10.53 0.08
CA ALA A 60 -0.08 11.23 1.14
C ALA A 60 0.04 10.54 2.51
N PHE A 61 0.20 9.21 2.54
CA PHE A 61 0.18 8.44 3.78
C PHE A 61 1.48 7.69 4.04
N PHE A 62 1.85 6.70 3.22
CA PHE A 62 2.98 5.82 3.54
C PHE A 62 4.30 6.56 3.62
N ARG A 63 4.55 7.52 2.72
CA ARG A 63 5.76 8.36 2.77
C ARG A 63 5.81 9.30 3.98
N SER A 64 4.69 9.53 4.65
CA SER A 64 4.61 10.35 5.87
C SER A 64 4.87 9.56 7.16
N LEU A 65 4.88 8.22 7.09
CA LEU A 65 5.12 7.38 8.25
C LEU A 65 6.59 7.45 8.69
N GLU A 66 6.81 7.33 9.99
CA GLU A 66 8.15 7.28 10.58
C GLU A 66 8.94 6.07 10.06
N GLU A 67 10.24 6.28 9.89
CA GLU A 67 11.20 5.21 9.59
C GLU A 67 11.14 4.12 10.68
N GLY A 68 10.91 2.87 10.28
CA GLY A 68 10.71 1.74 11.19
C GLY A 68 9.25 1.37 11.46
N VAL A 69 8.28 2.14 10.97
CA VAL A 69 6.84 1.74 10.95
C VAL A 69 6.46 1.10 9.61
N ALA A 70 6.96 1.69 8.53
CA ALA A 70 6.77 1.23 7.17
C ALA A 70 8.09 1.33 6.40
N THR A 71 8.30 0.40 5.46
CA THR A 71 9.47 0.37 4.59
C THR A 71 9.01 0.31 3.15
N ASN A 72 9.47 1.25 2.33
CA ASN A 72 9.36 1.15 0.88
C ASN A 72 10.48 0.22 0.39
N VAL A 73 10.10 -0.99 -0.05
CA VAL A 73 11.05 -1.96 -0.61
C VAL A 73 11.24 -1.71 -2.11
N SER A 74 10.17 -1.28 -2.79
CA SER A 74 10.21 -0.82 -4.18
C SER A 74 9.07 0.17 -4.43
N PRO A 75 9.03 0.86 -5.57
CA PRO A 75 7.91 1.74 -5.95
C PRO A 75 6.51 1.06 -5.97
N TRP A 76 6.47 -0.27 -5.92
CA TRP A 76 5.24 -1.07 -6.01
C TRP A 76 5.02 -1.95 -4.78
N LEU A 77 5.91 -1.89 -3.78
CA LEU A 77 5.90 -2.78 -2.62
C LEU A 77 6.25 -2.02 -1.34
N TRP A 78 5.28 -1.96 -0.45
CA TRP A 78 5.43 -1.47 0.92
C TRP A 78 5.33 -2.60 1.92
N VAL A 79 6.08 -2.48 3.01
CA VAL A 79 6.07 -3.41 4.14
C VAL A 79 5.74 -2.64 5.40
N LEU A 80 4.83 -3.17 6.22
CA LEU A 80 4.40 -2.60 7.49
C LEU A 80 4.70 -3.57 8.63
N ASP A 81 5.18 -3.04 9.75
CA ASP A 81 5.35 -3.81 10.99
C ASP A 81 3.99 -3.98 11.69
N GLY A 82 3.57 -5.23 11.90
CA GLY A 82 2.33 -5.57 12.61
C GLY A 82 2.29 -5.05 14.04
N LYS A 83 3.44 -4.83 14.70
CA LYS A 83 3.53 -4.16 16.01
C LYS A 83 2.91 -2.76 15.99
N HIS A 84 2.91 -2.11 14.83
CA HIS A 84 2.38 -0.78 14.63
C HIS A 84 0.98 -0.75 13.99
N ALA A 85 0.34 -1.91 13.74
CA ALA A 85 -0.97 -2.00 13.09
C ALA A 85 -2.05 -1.11 13.72
N GLY A 86 -2.11 -1.05 15.06
CA GLY A 86 -3.04 -0.19 15.78
C GLY A 86 -2.77 1.31 15.59
N ARG A 87 -1.49 1.71 15.60
CA ARG A 87 -1.06 3.11 15.34
C ARG A 87 -1.34 3.51 13.90
N ILE A 88 -1.02 2.65 12.94
CA ILE A 88 -1.28 2.88 11.51
C ILE A 88 -2.78 2.99 11.27
N THR A 89 -3.59 2.09 11.85
CA THR A 89 -5.06 2.15 11.78
C THR A 89 -5.60 3.44 12.36
N ALA A 90 -5.08 3.87 13.52
CA ALA A 90 -5.47 5.14 14.12
C ALA A 90 -5.10 6.32 13.23
N ALA A 91 -3.90 6.34 12.64
CA ALA A 91 -3.49 7.39 11.70
C ALA A 91 -4.35 7.43 10.43
N LEU A 92 -4.70 6.27 9.86
CA LEU A 92 -5.59 6.15 8.71
C LEU A 92 -7.01 6.66 9.00
N ARG A 93 -7.50 6.45 10.23
CA ARG A 93 -8.83 6.89 10.67
C ARG A 93 -8.88 8.34 11.14
N ALA A 94 -7.80 8.79 11.76
CA ALA A 94 -7.72 10.11 12.37
C ALA A 94 -7.75 11.23 11.34
N GLU A 95 -7.54 10.92 10.05
CA GLU A 95 -7.52 11.87 8.94
C GLU A 95 -6.84 13.19 9.33
N PRO A 96 -5.56 13.40 9.02
CA PRO A 96 -5.16 14.74 8.67
C PRO A 96 -5.72 14.98 7.26
N MET A 97 -7.03 15.20 7.14
CA MET A 97 -7.64 15.63 5.88
C MET A 97 -6.88 16.84 5.32
N GLY A 98 -6.14 17.60 6.14
CA GLY A 98 -5.23 18.66 5.71
C GLY A 98 -3.94 18.21 4.99
N ALA A 99 -3.28 17.11 5.38
CA ALA A 99 -2.06 16.64 4.73
C ALA A 99 -2.36 15.88 3.43
N ALA A 100 -3.41 15.05 3.47
CA ALA A 100 -4.02 14.48 2.27
C ALA A 100 -4.52 15.62 1.37
N ALA A 101 -5.27 16.61 1.87
CA ALA A 101 -5.70 17.76 1.06
C ALA A 101 -4.55 18.58 0.48
N ALA A 102 -3.41 18.71 1.17
CA ALA A 102 -2.24 19.42 0.63
C ALA A 102 -1.61 18.65 -0.54
N ALA A 103 -1.37 17.34 -0.39
CA ALA A 103 -0.89 16.48 -1.47
C ALA A 103 -1.90 16.41 -2.63
N MET A 104 -3.20 16.36 -2.30
CA MET A 104 -4.33 16.39 -3.22
C MET A 104 -4.49 17.74 -3.93
N ASN A 105 -4.17 18.88 -3.29
CA ASN A 105 -4.22 20.22 -3.88
C ASN A 105 -2.99 20.51 -4.75
N GLU A 106 -1.84 19.95 -4.40
CA GLU A 106 -0.65 19.90 -5.27
C GLU A 106 -0.96 19.07 -6.53
N TYR A 107 -1.65 17.93 -6.38
CA TYR A 107 -2.07 17.07 -7.48
C TYR A 107 -3.20 17.66 -8.31
N ARG A 108 -4.25 18.25 -7.73
CA ARG A 108 -5.31 19.00 -8.46
C ARG A 108 -4.73 20.13 -9.32
N ARG A 109 -3.58 20.69 -8.94
CA ARG A 109 -2.85 21.69 -9.75
C ARG A 109 -2.06 21.06 -10.90
N ARG A 110 -1.67 19.79 -10.81
CA ARG A 110 -0.83 19.07 -11.80
C ARG A 110 -1.60 18.12 -12.72
N ALA A 111 -2.66 17.48 -12.21
CA ALA A 111 -3.56 16.59 -12.93
C ALA A 111 -4.89 17.33 -13.19
N PHE A 112 -5.17 17.55 -14.47
CA PHE A 112 -6.41 18.12 -14.98
C PHE A 112 -7.62 17.53 -14.25
N GLY A 113 -8.59 18.37 -13.84
CA GLY A 113 -9.71 18.04 -12.94
C GLY A 113 -10.69 16.93 -13.36
N TRP A 114 -10.35 16.11 -14.35
CA TRP A 114 -11.08 14.93 -14.76
C TRP A 114 -10.54 13.72 -13.98
N GLY A 115 -11.42 13.03 -13.24
CA GLY A 115 -11.05 11.83 -12.49
C GLY A 115 -10.81 12.03 -10.99
N TRP A 116 -10.93 13.25 -10.46
CA TRP A 116 -10.78 13.53 -9.02
C TRP A 116 -11.70 12.66 -8.14
N ASP A 117 -12.98 12.58 -8.48
CA ASP A 117 -13.95 11.80 -7.69
C ASP A 117 -13.61 10.31 -7.69
N MET A 118 -13.18 9.79 -8.86
CA MET A 118 -12.72 8.41 -9.00
C MET A 118 -11.46 8.14 -8.17
N THR A 119 -10.47 9.02 -8.24
CA THR A 119 -9.23 8.92 -7.48
C THR A 119 -9.46 9.03 -5.98
N SER A 120 -10.32 9.96 -5.53
CA SER A 120 -10.68 10.11 -4.12
C SER A 120 -11.44 8.88 -3.60
N ALA A 121 -12.34 8.31 -4.41
CA ALA A 121 -13.03 7.06 -4.08
C ALA A 121 -12.03 5.91 -3.94
N ALA A 122 -11.11 5.76 -4.90
CA ALA A 122 -10.06 4.73 -4.86
C ALA A 122 -9.17 4.86 -3.61
N MET A 123 -8.76 6.08 -3.22
CA MET A 123 -8.01 6.29 -1.97
C MET A 123 -8.81 5.88 -0.73
N GLY A 124 -10.13 6.16 -0.73
CA GLY A 124 -11.04 5.75 0.35
C GLY A 124 -11.18 4.22 0.45
N GLU A 125 -11.26 3.53 -0.69
CA GLU A 125 -11.30 2.08 -0.78
C GLU A 125 -9.98 1.45 -0.29
N ILE A 126 -8.84 1.96 -0.76
CA ILE A 126 -7.50 1.51 -0.31
C ILE A 126 -7.37 1.67 1.20
N ARG A 127 -7.74 2.83 1.74
CA ARG A 127 -7.77 3.07 3.18
C ARG A 127 -8.62 2.04 3.91
N GLY A 128 -9.85 1.81 3.44
CA GLY A 128 -10.80 0.87 4.03
C GLY A 128 -10.21 -0.54 4.09
N ALA A 129 -9.69 -1.02 2.96
CA ALA A 129 -9.06 -2.34 2.85
C ALA A 129 -7.87 -2.51 3.79
N ILE A 130 -6.98 -1.51 3.88
CA ILE A 130 -5.83 -1.56 4.80
C ILE A 130 -6.29 -1.56 6.25
N VAL A 131 -7.24 -0.70 6.63
CA VAL A 131 -7.79 -0.65 8.00
C VAL A 131 -8.41 -1.99 8.37
N ASP A 132 -9.21 -2.58 7.49
CA ASP A 132 -9.87 -3.84 7.75
C ASP A 132 -8.87 -5.00 7.86
N TYR A 133 -7.84 -5.00 7.03
CA TYR A 133 -6.75 -5.98 7.11
C TYR A 133 -5.97 -5.87 8.43
N LEU A 134 -5.59 -4.64 8.82
CA LEU A 134 -4.79 -4.37 10.01
C LEU A 134 -5.52 -4.67 11.32
N LYS A 135 -6.86 -4.62 11.35
CA LYS A 135 -7.66 -5.07 12.52
C LYS A 135 -7.39 -6.53 12.89
N LEU A 136 -7.04 -7.35 11.89
CA LEU A 136 -6.79 -8.78 12.05
C LEU A 136 -5.30 -9.10 12.13
N THR A 137 -4.43 -8.09 12.09
CA THR A 137 -2.97 -8.26 12.13
C THR A 137 -2.48 -8.43 13.56
N GLN A 138 -1.67 -9.46 13.79
CA GLN A 138 -1.02 -9.69 15.08
C GLN A 138 0.29 -8.88 15.20
N PRO A 139 0.74 -8.52 16.41
CA PRO A 139 1.97 -7.76 16.59
C PRO A 139 3.25 -8.42 16.07
N SER A 140 3.26 -9.75 15.90
CA SER A 140 4.40 -10.51 15.37
C SER A 140 4.38 -10.65 13.84
N GLU A 141 3.33 -10.19 13.18
CA GLU A 141 3.17 -10.32 11.74
C GLU A 141 3.82 -9.16 11.00
N ILE A 142 4.22 -9.43 9.76
CA ILE A 142 4.69 -8.41 8.83
C ILE A 142 3.70 -8.37 7.67
N VAL A 143 3.19 -7.17 7.36
CA VAL A 143 2.19 -6.98 6.31
C VAL A 143 2.88 -6.39 5.09
N VAL A 144 2.60 -6.93 3.91
CA VAL A 144 3.05 -6.38 2.63
C VAL A 144 1.87 -5.85 1.84
N ILE A 145 2.08 -4.75 1.15
CA ILE A 145 1.11 -4.11 0.27
C ILE A 145 1.76 -3.96 -1.09
N ARG A 146 1.18 -4.64 -2.08
CA ARG A 146 1.73 -4.79 -3.43
C ARG A 146 0.74 -4.23 -4.44
N LEU A 147 1.20 -3.34 -5.32
CA LEU A 147 0.44 -2.90 -6.48
C LEU A 147 0.77 -3.77 -7.71
N TYR A 148 -0.27 -4.10 -8.48
CA TYR A 148 -0.22 -4.84 -9.73
C TYR A 148 -0.88 -4.04 -10.84
N GLU A 149 -0.17 -3.80 -11.94
CA GLU A 149 -0.73 -3.18 -13.16
C GLU A 149 -1.12 -4.31 -14.12
N TRP A 150 -2.43 -4.55 -14.33
CA TRP A 150 -2.89 -5.46 -15.39
C TRP A 150 -3.11 -4.66 -16.68
N GLY A 151 -2.26 -4.87 -17.69
CA GLY A 151 -2.59 -4.50 -19.08
C GLY A 151 -1.74 -3.43 -19.77
N LYS A 152 -0.43 -3.33 -19.50
CA LYS A 152 0.49 -2.68 -20.46
C LYS A 152 0.98 -3.59 -21.59
N TYR A 153 0.54 -4.86 -21.61
CA TYR A 153 0.82 -5.85 -22.66
C TYR A 153 -0.38 -6.77 -22.86
#